data_AF-A0A1H9N1N4-F1
#
_entry.id   AF-A0A1H9N1N4-F1
#
_cell.length_a   1.000
_cell.length_b   1.000
_cell.length_c   1.000
_cell.angle_alpha   90.00
_cell.angle_beta   90.00
_cell.angle_gamma   90.00
#
_symmetry.space_group_name_H-M   'P 1'
#
loop_
_entity.id
_entity.type
_entity.pdbx_description
1 polymer ?
#
loop_
_entity_poly.entity_id
_entity_poly.type
_entity_poly.pdbx_seq_one_letter_code
_entity_poly.pdbx_strand_id
1 'polypeptide(L)'
;MAFQTSKDTKYNQLVLSDITVIKELLTFRGSIDDTNFNQGACATNSLKMNTDVISLFADLDELIKKSLNEEQIKLLSYITKDYSNYTIAKILGIPVKTIGSRFNTICLKIKQENDRQWRKVTYINKLRLKTKICSKCREFLPATDEFFSLNNSSKDLFHSQCKKCKK
;
A
#
# COMPACT_ATOMS: atom_id res chain seq x y z
N MET A 1 -1.31 -8.63 -28.00
CA MET A 1 -1.74 -9.26 -26.73
C MET A 1 -0.55 -10.03 -26.20
N ALA A 2 0.03 -9.61 -25.07
CA ALA A 2 1.19 -10.31 -24.50
C ALA A 2 0.70 -11.58 -23.79
N PHE A 3 1.23 -12.73 -24.20
CA PHE A 3 0.91 -14.02 -23.57
C PHE A 3 1.58 -14.09 -22.20
N GLN A 4 0.76 -14.15 -21.14
CA GLN A 4 1.22 -14.52 -19.79
C GLN A 4 1.77 -15.95 -19.83
N THR A 5 2.99 -16.13 -19.34
CA THR A 5 3.65 -17.44 -19.27
C THR A 5 3.27 -18.17 -17.98
N SER A 6 3.40 -19.50 -17.93
CA SER A 6 3.03 -20.28 -16.73
C SER A 6 3.82 -19.89 -15.48
N LYS A 7 5.00 -19.27 -15.64
CA LYS A 7 5.81 -18.69 -14.56
C LYS A 7 5.17 -17.43 -13.98
N ASP A 8 4.45 -16.63 -14.77
CA ASP A 8 3.75 -15.43 -14.32
C ASP A 8 2.55 -15.78 -13.42
N THR A 9 1.92 -16.95 -13.65
CA THR A 9 0.83 -17.46 -12.81
C THR A 9 1.22 -17.72 -11.35
N LYS A 10 2.51 -18.01 -11.07
CA LYS A 10 2.99 -18.25 -9.71
C LYS A 10 3.11 -16.96 -8.89
N TYR A 11 3.26 -15.81 -9.55
CA TYR A 11 3.37 -14.49 -8.92
C TYR A 11 2.04 -13.72 -8.89
N ASN A 12 0.99 -14.23 -9.55
CA ASN A 12 -0.36 -13.67 -9.49
C ASN A 12 -0.98 -13.70 -8.07
N GLN A 13 -0.38 -14.40 -7.11
CA GLN A 13 -0.95 -14.59 -5.78
C GLN A 13 -0.52 -13.54 -4.73
N LEU A 14 0.48 -12.69 -4.99
CA LEU A 14 0.97 -11.69 -4.02
C LEU A 14 1.08 -10.29 -4.64
N VAL A 15 -0.05 -9.75 -5.10
CA VAL A 15 -0.10 -8.40 -5.64
C VAL A 15 -0.72 -7.47 -4.60
N LEU A 16 -0.03 -6.38 -4.24
CA LEU A 16 -0.53 -5.32 -3.34
C LEU A 16 -1.67 -4.48 -3.94
N SER A 17 -2.25 -4.95 -5.04
CA SER A 17 -3.52 -4.49 -5.62
C SER A 17 -4.69 -5.40 -5.24
N ASP A 18 -4.46 -6.52 -4.56
CA ASP A 18 -5.51 -7.34 -3.96
C ASP A 18 -5.63 -7.03 -2.45
N ILE A 19 -6.86 -6.70 -2.02
CA ILE A 19 -7.17 -6.39 -0.62
C ILE A 19 -6.98 -7.63 0.26
N THR A 20 -7.28 -8.82 -0.25
CA THR A 20 -7.16 -10.09 0.47
C THR A 20 -5.70 -10.35 0.81
N VAL A 21 -4.82 -10.18 -0.18
CA VAL A 21 -3.36 -10.29 -0.01
C VAL A 21 -2.85 -9.30 1.02
N ILE A 22 -3.23 -8.02 0.93
CA ILE A 22 -2.84 -7.01 1.93
C ILE A 22 -3.29 -7.42 3.32
N LYS A 23 -4.54 -7.88 3.46
CA LYS A 23 -5.11 -8.29 4.73
C LYS A 23 -4.33 -9.46 5.35
N GLU A 24 -4.07 -10.50 4.55
CA GLU A 24 -3.31 -11.68 4.97
C GLU A 24 -1.89 -11.32 5.39
N LEU A 25 -1.19 -10.50 4.60
CA LEU A 25 0.17 -10.03 4.92
C LEU A 25 0.21 -9.26 6.24
N LEU A 26 -0.78 -8.38 6.48
CA LEU A 26 -0.85 -7.61 7.72
C LEU A 26 -1.17 -8.50 8.93
N THR A 27 -2.03 -9.51 8.79
CA THR A 27 -2.32 -10.45 9.88
C THR A 27 -1.18 -11.42 10.14
N PHE A 28 -0.48 -11.86 9.09
CA PHE A 28 0.64 -12.79 9.22
C PHE A 28 1.91 -12.12 9.76
N ARG A 29 2.00 -10.79 9.69
CA ARG A 29 3.15 -10.02 10.18
C ARG A 29 3.53 -10.34 11.63
N GLY A 30 2.55 -10.50 12.52
CA GLY A 30 2.82 -10.85 13.93
C GLY A 30 3.61 -12.15 14.07
N SER A 31 3.28 -13.16 13.26
CA SER A 31 3.99 -14.45 13.28
C SER A 31 5.42 -14.37 12.75
N ILE A 32 5.72 -13.47 11.81
CA ILE A 32 7.05 -13.30 11.24
C ILE A 32 7.97 -12.54 12.20
N ASP A 33 7.46 -11.47 12.82
CA ASP A 33 8.22 -10.64 13.76
C ASP A 33 8.63 -11.46 15.02
N ASP A 34 7.83 -12.45 15.43
CA ASP A 34 8.14 -13.36 16.53
C ASP A 34 9.14 -14.48 16.15
N THR A 35 9.16 -14.89 14.88
CA THR A 35 10.16 -15.83 14.34
C THR A 35 11.42 -15.09 13.92
N ASN A 36 12.16 -14.57 14.89
CA ASN A 36 13.52 -14.09 14.65
C ASN A 36 14.32 -15.21 13.94
N PHE A 37 14.81 -14.91 12.74
CA PHE A 37 15.45 -15.80 11.74
C PHE A 37 16.56 -16.72 12.30
N ASN A 38 16.19 -17.75 13.03
CA ASN A 38 17.08 -18.85 13.43
C ASN A 38 16.76 -20.09 12.58
N GLN A 39 17.02 -20.02 11.29
CA GLN A 39 17.16 -21.21 10.47
C GLN A 39 18.28 -21.01 9.46
N GLY A 40 19.49 -21.40 9.87
CA GLY A 40 20.55 -21.71 8.93
C GLY A 40 20.14 -22.94 8.12
N ALA A 41 20.09 -22.82 6.80
CA ALA A 41 20.26 -23.93 5.88
C ALA A 41 20.44 -23.42 4.44
N CYS A 42 21.54 -23.85 3.84
CA CYS A 42 21.93 -23.66 2.45
C CYS A 42 20.86 -24.13 1.46
N ALA A 43 20.29 -23.20 0.69
CA ALA A 43 19.83 -23.42 -0.68
C ALA A 43 19.66 -22.04 -1.34
N THR A 44 20.21 -21.84 -2.54
CA THR A 44 20.07 -20.58 -3.30
C THR A 44 18.61 -20.17 -3.53
N ASN A 45 17.70 -21.15 -3.59
CA ASN A 45 16.26 -20.92 -3.70
C ASN A 45 15.58 -20.49 -2.39
N SER A 46 16.04 -20.94 -1.21
CA SER A 46 15.50 -20.47 0.08
C SER A 46 15.94 -19.04 0.37
N LEU A 47 17.20 -18.71 0.05
CA LEU A 47 17.74 -17.34 0.15
C LEU A 47 16.98 -16.34 -0.74
N LYS A 48 16.64 -16.74 -1.98
CA LYS A 48 15.86 -15.90 -2.90
C LYS A 48 14.41 -15.69 -2.41
N MET A 49 13.75 -16.75 -1.95
CA MET A 49 12.41 -16.66 -1.34
C MET A 49 12.39 -15.72 -0.13
N ASN A 50 13.39 -15.83 0.75
CA ASN A 50 13.52 -14.95 1.92
C ASN A 50 13.71 -13.48 1.51
N THR A 51 14.49 -13.23 0.45
CA THR A 51 14.73 -11.86 -0.06
C THR A 51 13.47 -11.25 -0.67
N ASP A 52 12.71 -12.01 -1.46
CA ASP A 52 11.47 -11.55 -2.09
C ASP A 52 10.40 -11.22 -1.03
N VAL A 53 10.30 -12.05 0.03
CA VAL A 53 9.40 -11.80 1.17
C VAL A 53 9.80 -10.55 1.95
N ILE A 54 11.10 -10.38 2.23
CA ILE A 54 11.61 -9.18 2.91
C ILE A 54 11.30 -7.93 2.08
N SER A 55 11.50 -7.97 0.76
CA SER A 55 11.18 -6.86 -0.14
C SER A 55 9.69 -6.53 -0.12
N LEU A 56 8.81 -7.54 -0.13
CA LEU A 56 7.37 -7.35 -0.08
C LEU A 56 6.93 -6.63 1.22
N PHE A 57 7.49 -7.03 2.37
CA PHE A 57 7.19 -6.36 3.64
C PHE A 57 7.77 -4.95 3.71
N ALA A 58 8.96 -4.72 3.14
CA ALA A 58 9.53 -3.38 3.04
C ALA A 58 8.66 -2.44 2.17
N ASP A 59 8.14 -2.93 1.04
CA ASP A 59 7.20 -2.20 0.20
C ASP A 59 5.89 -1.90 0.93
N LEU A 60 5.37 -2.89 1.67
CA LEU A 60 4.17 -2.72 2.49
C LEU A 60 4.36 -1.67 3.58
N ASP A 61 5.52 -1.64 4.24
CA ASP A 61 5.86 -0.62 5.24
C ASP A 61 5.91 0.79 4.66
N GLU A 62 6.48 0.93 3.47
CA GLU A 62 6.51 2.22 2.77
C GLU A 62 5.10 2.67 2.37
N LEU A 63 4.24 1.75 1.94
CA LEU A 63 2.83 2.03 1.65
C LEU A 63 2.04 2.42 2.90
N ILE A 64 2.27 1.75 4.03
CA ILE A 64 1.66 2.09 5.33
C ILE A 64 2.00 3.54 5.69
N LYS A 65 3.28 3.91 5.64
CA LYS A 65 3.75 5.27 5.95
C LYS A 65 3.13 6.33 5.04
N LYS A 66 2.93 6.03 3.75
CA LYS A 66 2.40 6.98 2.76
C LYS A 66 0.87 7.10 2.72
N SER A 67 0.15 6.14 3.30
CA SER A 67 -1.31 6.01 3.14
C SER A 67 -2.10 6.19 4.43
N LEU A 68 -1.52 5.90 5.59
CA LEU A 68 -2.23 5.87 6.88
C LEU A 68 -1.87 7.08 7.76
N ASN A 69 -2.81 7.45 8.64
CA ASN A 69 -2.56 8.42 9.71
C ASN A 69 -2.15 7.71 11.01
N GLU A 70 -1.77 8.49 12.02
CA GLU A 70 -1.29 7.96 13.31
C GLU A 70 -2.31 7.06 14.01
N GLU A 71 -3.60 7.42 14.01
CA GLU A 71 -4.66 6.59 14.60
C GLU A 71 -4.81 5.24 13.90
N GLN A 72 -4.72 5.25 12.57
CA GLN A 72 -4.78 4.04 11.74
C GLN A 72 -3.57 3.15 11.94
N ILE A 73 -2.37 3.74 12.05
CA ILE A 73 -1.13 3.02 12.38
C ILE A 73 -1.23 2.40 13.77
N LYS A 74 -1.77 3.14 14.74
CA LYS A 74 -1.96 2.64 16.12
C LYS A 74 -2.95 1.48 16.17
N LEU A 75 -4.08 1.57 15.45
CA LEU A 75 -5.01 0.45 15.32
C LEU A 75 -4.33 -0.77 14.68
N LEU A 76 -3.60 -0.55 13.59
CA LEU A 76 -2.90 -1.61 12.87
C LEU A 76 -1.88 -2.33 13.75
N SER A 77 -1.11 -1.59 14.55
CA SER A 77 -0.08 -2.19 15.40
C SER A 77 -0.62 -3.11 16.51
N TYR A 78 -1.85 -2.91 16.96
CA TYR A 78 -2.50 -3.87 17.87
C TYR A 78 -3.04 -5.09 17.14
N ILE A 79 -3.55 -4.91 15.92
CA ILE A 79 -4.03 -6.02 15.08
C ILE A 79 -2.85 -6.94 14.71
N THR A 80 -1.71 -6.36 14.31
CA THR A 80 -0.51 -7.13 13.94
C THR A 80 0.12 -7.86 15.13
N LYS A 81 -0.27 -7.52 16.37
CA LYS A 81 0.18 -8.19 17.61
C LYS A 81 -0.88 -9.16 18.16
N ASP A 82 -1.85 -9.54 17.35
CA ASP A 82 -2.93 -10.48 17.69
C ASP A 82 -3.76 -10.10 18.93
N TYR A 83 -3.90 -8.81 19.22
CA TYR A 83 -4.80 -8.36 20.27
C TYR A 83 -6.26 -8.64 19.88
N SER A 84 -7.05 -9.12 20.84
CA SER A 84 -8.49 -9.30 20.61
C SER A 84 -9.17 -7.97 20.28
N ASN A 85 -10.21 -8.01 19.43
CA ASN A 85 -11.02 -6.83 19.12
C ASN A 85 -11.59 -6.17 20.38
N TYR A 86 -11.90 -6.94 21.42
CA TYR A 86 -12.34 -6.40 22.70
C TYR A 86 -11.25 -5.56 23.39
N THR A 87 -10.02 -6.08 23.45
CA THR A 87 -8.88 -5.39 24.04
C THR A 87 -8.55 -4.11 23.26
N ILE A 88 -8.53 -4.19 21.93
CA ILE A 88 -8.30 -3.04 21.05
C ILE A 88 -9.34 -1.94 21.27
N ALA A 89 -10.62 -2.31 21.35
CA ALA A 89 -11.72 -1.38 21.59
C ALA A 89 -11.55 -0.63 22.92
N LYS A 90 -11.18 -1.36 23.98
CA LYS A 90 -10.93 -0.79 25.31
C LYS A 90 -9.74 0.18 25.30
N ILE A 91 -8.64 -0.18 24.63
CA ILE A 91 -7.42 0.64 24.56
C ILE A 91 -7.66 1.93 23.74
N LEU A 92 -8.38 1.82 22.63
CA LEU A 92 -8.60 2.93 21.70
C LEU A 92 -9.87 3.74 22.01
N GLY A 93 -10.72 3.30 22.94
CA GLY A 93 -11.98 3.96 23.27
C GLY A 93 -12.98 3.96 22.11
N ILE A 94 -12.96 2.94 21.25
CA ILE A 94 -13.85 2.83 20.07
C ILE A 94 -14.77 1.62 20.19
N PRO A 95 -15.96 1.62 19.56
CA PRO A 95 -16.85 0.46 19.61
C PRO A 95 -16.24 -0.76 18.91
N VAL A 96 -16.29 -1.94 19.56
CA VAL A 96 -15.74 -3.21 19.05
C VAL A 96 -16.16 -3.50 17.60
N LYS A 97 -17.45 -3.27 17.28
CA LYS A 97 -18.01 -3.47 15.94
C LYS A 97 -17.34 -2.65 14.84
N THR A 98 -16.67 -1.56 15.18
CA THR A 98 -16.00 -0.66 14.22
C THR A 98 -14.58 -1.08 13.89
N ILE A 99 -13.98 -2.01 14.64
CA ILE A 99 -12.58 -2.40 14.42
C ILE A 99 -12.42 -3.06 13.05
N GLY A 100 -13.29 -4.01 12.70
CA GLY A 100 -13.24 -4.69 11.41
C GLY A 100 -13.41 -3.73 10.23
N SER A 101 -14.34 -2.77 10.32
CA SER A 101 -14.55 -1.79 9.25
C SER A 101 -13.39 -0.80 9.13
N ARG A 102 -12.80 -0.37 10.24
CA ARG A 102 -11.59 0.45 10.25
C ARG A 102 -10.39 -0.29 9.68
N PHE A 103 -10.24 -1.59 9.99
CA PHE A 103 -9.18 -2.42 9.42
C PHE A 103 -9.34 -2.62 7.90
N ASN A 104 -10.57 -2.87 7.42
CA ASN A 104 -10.84 -2.92 5.99
C ASN A 104 -10.53 -1.58 5.30
N THR A 105 -10.83 -0.47 5.97
CA THR A 105 -10.49 0.88 5.47
C THR A 105 -8.98 1.08 5.36
N ILE A 106 -8.20 0.57 6.32
CA ILE A 106 -6.73 0.57 6.27
C ILE A 106 -6.23 -0.20 5.05
N CYS A 107 -6.70 -1.44 4.85
CA CYS A 107 -6.30 -2.26 3.70
C CYS A 107 -6.65 -1.56 2.37
N LEU A 108 -7.83 -0.95 2.28
CA LEU A 108 -8.25 -0.20 1.10
C LEU A 108 -7.35 1.01 0.82
N LYS A 109 -6.94 1.76 1.85
CA LYS A 109 -6.03 2.91 1.69
C LYS A 109 -4.65 2.48 1.19
N ILE A 110 -4.12 1.37 1.72
CA ILE A 110 -2.84 0.78 1.26
C ILE A 110 -2.95 0.42 -0.23
N LYS A 111 -3.99 -0.31 -0.62
CA LYS A 111 -4.26 -0.63 -2.03
C LYS A 111 -4.33 0.62 -2.91
N GLN A 112 -5.10 1.62 -2.48
CA GLN A 112 -5.27 2.85 -3.26
C GLN A 112 -3.95 3.60 -3.48
N GLU A 113 -3.07 3.62 -2.47
CA GLU A 113 -1.73 4.22 -2.63
C GLU A 113 -0.84 3.37 -3.54
N ASN A 114 -0.88 2.04 -3.42
CA ASN A 114 -0.17 1.14 -4.33
C ASN A 114 -0.59 1.36 -5.80
N ASP A 115 -1.89 1.32 -6.06
CA ASP A 115 -2.46 1.55 -7.40
C ASP A 115 -2.10 2.94 -7.94
N ARG A 116 -2.04 3.95 -7.06
CA ARG A 116 -1.63 5.32 -7.42
C ARG A 116 -0.16 5.37 -7.81
N GLN A 117 0.73 4.70 -7.07
CA GLN A 117 2.16 4.64 -7.40
C GLN A 117 2.39 3.90 -8.72
N TRP A 118 1.72 2.78 -8.94
CA TRP A 118 1.77 2.05 -10.21
C TRP A 118 1.32 2.89 -11.39
N ARG A 119 0.18 3.59 -11.27
CA ARG A 119 -0.29 4.50 -12.32
C ARG A 119 0.68 5.64 -12.60
N LYS A 120 1.26 6.23 -11.56
CA LYS A 120 2.28 7.27 -11.70
C LYS A 120 3.46 6.74 -12.53
N VAL A 121 4.02 5.58 -12.18
CA VAL A 121 5.15 4.98 -12.90
C VAL A 121 4.77 4.67 -14.34
N THR A 122 3.62 4.04 -14.57
CA THR A 122 3.14 3.69 -15.92
C THR A 122 2.95 4.92 -16.79
N TYR A 123 2.26 5.95 -16.29
CA TYR A 123 1.95 7.14 -17.08
C TYR A 123 3.19 7.96 -17.41
N ILE A 124 4.15 8.06 -16.48
CA ILE A 124 5.39 8.82 -16.71
C ILE A 124 6.38 8.01 -17.55
N ASN A 125 6.68 6.77 -17.15
CA ASN A 125 7.82 6.04 -17.72
C ASN A 125 7.44 5.25 -18.97
N LYS A 126 6.23 4.68 -19.01
CA LYS A 126 5.78 3.86 -20.14
C LYS A 126 5.05 4.69 -21.18
N LEU A 127 4.10 5.51 -20.76
CA LEU A 127 3.28 6.33 -21.67
C LEU A 127 3.86 7.72 -21.94
N ARG A 128 4.87 8.15 -21.18
CA ARG A 128 5.55 9.45 -21.36
C ARG A 128 4.58 10.64 -21.39
N LEU A 129 3.54 10.60 -20.54
CA LEU A 129 2.57 11.68 -20.44
C LEU A 129 3.21 12.94 -19.85
N LYS A 130 2.60 14.10 -20.14
CA LYS A 130 2.98 15.37 -19.52
C LYS A 130 2.86 15.27 -18.01
N THR A 131 3.82 15.86 -17.30
CA THR A 131 3.87 15.85 -15.84
C THR A 131 3.69 17.24 -15.25
N LYS A 132 3.25 17.28 -14.00
CA LYS A 132 3.04 18.49 -13.21
C LYS A 132 3.49 18.24 -11.78
N ILE A 133 4.07 19.26 -11.15
CA ILE A 133 4.46 19.22 -9.74
C ILE A 133 3.29 19.71 -8.89
N CYS A 134 2.92 18.93 -7.87
CA CYS A 134 1.92 19.37 -6.89
C CYS A 134 2.49 20.48 -5.99
N SER A 135 1.78 21.59 -5.83
CA SER A 135 2.25 22.71 -4.99
C SER A 135 2.31 22.38 -3.49
N LYS A 136 1.54 21.39 -3.00
CA LYS A 136 1.51 20.99 -1.58
C LYS A 136 2.52 19.89 -1.25
N CYS A 137 2.43 18.73 -1.90
CA CYS A 137 3.35 17.61 -1.62
C CYS A 137 4.64 17.61 -2.46
N ARG A 138 4.78 18.52 -3.43
CA ARG A 138 5.95 18.65 -4.32
C ARG A 138 6.29 17.39 -5.14
N GLU A 139 5.37 16.44 -5.23
CA GLU A 139 5.55 15.25 -6.07
C GLU A 139 5.37 15.59 -7.56
N PHE A 140 6.24 15.02 -8.39
CA PHE A 140 6.07 14.93 -9.84
C PHE A 140 5.00 13.91 -10.17
N LEU A 141 3.91 14.33 -10.81
CA LEU A 141 2.74 13.50 -11.09
C LEU A 141 2.27 13.67 -12.54
N PRO A 142 1.59 12.67 -13.13
CA PRO A 142 0.97 12.83 -14.45
C PRO A 142 -0.07 13.96 -14.43
N ALA A 143 -0.02 14.87 -15.41
CA ALA A 143 -1.00 15.93 -15.60
C ALA A 143 -2.29 15.33 -16.22
N THR A 144 -2.99 14.54 -15.42
CA THR A 144 -4.22 13.81 -15.77
C THR A 144 -5.29 14.10 -14.73
N ASP A 145 -6.54 13.93 -15.11
CA ASP A 145 -7.69 14.11 -14.23
C ASP A 145 -7.72 13.11 -13.07
N GLU A 146 -7.04 11.97 -13.17
CA GLU A 146 -6.85 11.04 -12.05
C GLU A 146 -6.02 11.64 -10.90
N PHE A 147 -5.00 12.44 -11.22
CA PHE A 147 -4.08 13.01 -10.23
C PHE A 147 -4.42 14.46 -9.86
N PHE A 148 -5.02 15.23 -10.76
CA PHE A 148 -5.35 16.64 -10.56
C PHE A 148 -6.82 16.89 -10.91
N SER A 149 -7.49 17.79 -10.17
CA SER A 149 -8.81 18.26 -10.57
C SER A 149 -8.69 19.26 -11.71
N LEU A 150 -9.66 19.25 -12.63
CA LEU A 150 -9.73 20.19 -13.75
C LEU A 150 -9.89 21.63 -13.24
N ASN A 151 -9.24 22.56 -13.93
CA ASN A 151 -9.32 24.00 -13.71
C ASN A 151 -9.22 24.72 -15.06
N ASN A 152 -10.36 25.11 -15.63
CA ASN A 152 -10.39 25.74 -16.95
C ASN A 152 -9.68 27.10 -17.01
N SER A 153 -9.41 27.72 -15.85
CA SER A 153 -8.70 29.00 -15.77
C SER A 153 -7.17 28.85 -15.79
N SER A 154 -6.62 27.63 -15.68
CA SER A 154 -5.17 27.43 -15.76
C SER A 154 -4.74 27.05 -17.18
N LYS A 155 -3.51 27.44 -17.53
CA LYS A 155 -2.90 27.15 -18.84
C LYS A 155 -2.84 25.66 -19.18
N ASP A 156 -2.74 24.80 -18.16
CA ASP A 156 -2.67 23.35 -18.28
C ASP A 156 -3.99 22.63 -17.97
N LEU A 157 -5.08 23.38 -17.76
CA LEU A 157 -6.42 22.87 -17.43
C LEU A 157 -6.52 22.10 -16.11
N PHE A 158 -5.50 22.16 -15.25
CA PHE A 158 -5.45 21.45 -13.96
C PHE A 158 -5.10 22.37 -12.78
N HIS A 159 -5.68 22.09 -11.62
CA HIS A 159 -5.29 22.75 -10.37
C HIS A 159 -3.81 22.49 -10.01
N SER A 160 -3.19 23.42 -9.28
CA SER A 160 -1.81 23.28 -8.81
C SER A 160 -1.62 22.20 -7.75
N GLN A 161 -2.67 21.89 -6.98
CA GLN A 161 -2.67 20.86 -5.95
C GLN A 161 -3.25 19.55 -6.47
N CYS A 162 -2.61 18.41 -6.15
CA CYS A 162 -3.11 17.09 -6.53
C CYS A 162 -4.33 16.69 -5.70
N LYS A 163 -5.14 15.76 -6.22
CA LYS A 163 -6.35 15.25 -5.56
C LYS A 163 -6.08 14.61 -4.19
N LYS A 164 -4.91 13.99 -4.00
CA LYS A 164 -4.48 13.43 -2.69
C LYS A 164 -4.32 14.52 -1.64
N CYS A 165 -3.80 15.68 -2.03
CA CYS A 165 -3.52 16.80 -1.14
C CYS A 165 -4.73 17.68 -0.81
N LYS A 166 -5.76 17.63 -1.67
CA LYS A 166 -7.01 18.38 -1.54
C LYS A 166 -8.00 17.71 -0.60
N LYS A 167 -7.95 16.37 -0.50
CA LYS A 167 -8.64 15.60 0.54
C LYS A 167 -8.00 15.85 1.90
#